data_AF-A0A437SDJ3-F1
#
_entry.id   AF-A0A437SDJ3-F1
#
_cell.length_a   1.000
_cell.length_b   1.000
_cell.length_c   1.000
_cell.angle_alpha   90.00
_cell.angle_beta   90.00
_cell.angle_gamma   90.00
#
_symmetry.space_group_name_H-M   'P 1'
#
loop_
_entity.id
_entity.type
_entity.pdbx_description
1 polymer ?
#
loop_
_entity_poly.entity_id
_entity_poly.type
_entity_poly.pdbx_seq_one_letter_code
_entity_poly.pdbx_strand_id
1 'polypeptide(L)' 'MKNSTDRFDNVIGKIHEYKEQLKQDLKKYIFENCKTYGDVEKILLIQMKDGHWNNNKLKILIVEELKEEVEREKNNLSVQ' A
#
# COMPACT_ATOMS: atom_id res chain seq x y z
N MET A 1 -13.16 -32.45 -1.33
CA MET A 1 -12.18 -31.44 -1.80
C MET A 1 -12.77 -30.05 -2.05
N LYS A 2 -14.05 -29.87 -2.40
CA LYS A 2 -14.66 -28.51 -2.49
C LYS A 2 -14.52 -27.68 -1.19
N ASN A 3 -14.82 -28.28 -0.03
CA ASN A 3 -14.74 -27.60 1.26
C ASN A 3 -13.33 -27.13 1.71
N SER A 4 -12.24 -27.66 1.15
CA SER A 4 -10.89 -27.23 1.54
C SER A 4 -10.43 -26.00 0.77
N THR A 5 -10.81 -25.88 -0.50
CA THR A 5 -10.51 -24.71 -1.34
C THR A 5 -11.29 -23.50 -0.84
N ASP A 6 -12.59 -23.65 -0.56
CA ASP A 6 -13.45 -22.56 -0.06
C ASP A 6 -12.95 -21.99 1.29
N ARG A 7 -12.35 -22.85 2.14
CA ARG A 7 -11.76 -22.44 3.41
C ARG A 7 -10.45 -21.69 3.20
N PHE A 8 -9.61 -22.12 2.27
CA PHE A 8 -8.35 -21.46 1.98
C PHE A 8 -8.60 -20.09 1.30
N ASP A 9 -9.52 -20.03 0.35
CA ASP A 9 -9.90 -18.78 -0.32
C ASP A 9 -10.46 -17.75 0.67
N ASN A 10 -11.24 -18.19 1.65
CA ASN A 10 -11.72 -17.31 2.74
C ASN A 10 -10.55 -16.78 3.60
N VAL A 11 -9.55 -17.61 3.91
CA VAL A 11 -8.34 -17.16 4.63
C VAL A 11 -7.57 -16.12 3.81
N ILE A 12 -7.41 -16.36 2.49
CA ILE A 12 -6.76 -15.41 1.59
C ILE A 12 -7.55 -14.10 1.50
N GLY A 13 -8.89 -14.17 1.43
CA GLY A 13 -9.77 -13.01 1.45
C GLY A 13 -9.53 -12.11 2.67
N LYS A 14 -9.45 -12.70 3.86
CA LYS A 14 -9.14 -11.94 5.10
C LYS A 14 -7.77 -11.28 5.07
N ILE A 15 -6.76 -11.94 4.49
CA ILE A 15 -5.43 -11.36 4.33
C ILE A 15 -5.49 -10.16 3.38
N HIS A 16 -6.24 -10.25 2.28
CA HIS A 16 -6.43 -9.13 1.36
C HIS A 16 -7.14 -7.96 2.02
N GLU A 17 -8.23 -8.19 2.76
CA GLU A 17 -8.94 -7.15 3.50
C GLU A 17 -8.02 -6.45 4.51
N TYR A 18 -7.25 -7.23 5.28
CA TYR A 18 -6.32 -6.67 6.26
C TYR A 18 -5.18 -5.89 5.59
N LYS A 19 -4.62 -6.38 4.48
CA LYS A 19 -3.62 -5.65 3.70
C LYS A 19 -4.17 -4.32 3.20
N GLU A 20 -5.39 -4.31 2.66
CA GLU A 20 -6.02 -3.08 2.17
C GLU A 20 -6.23 -2.08 3.31
N GLN A 21 -6.68 -2.53 4.49
CA GLN A 21 -6.79 -1.68 5.67
C GLN A 21 -5.43 -1.06 6.05
N LEU A 22 -4.37 -1.85 6.11
CA LEU A 22 -3.02 -1.35 6.42
C LEU A 22 -2.53 -0.33 5.39
N LYS A 23 -2.83 -0.54 4.10
CA LYS A 23 -2.48 0.41 3.04
C LYS A 23 -3.24 1.73 3.21
N GLN A 24 -4.54 1.69 3.52
CA GLN A 24 -5.34 2.89 3.77
C GLN A 24 -4.91 3.64 5.03
N ASP A 25 -4.56 2.93 6.10
CA ASP A 25 -4.04 3.54 7.33
C ASP A 25 -2.69 4.24 7.08
N LEU A 26 -1.79 3.59 6.33
CA LEU A 26 -0.52 4.19 5.92
C LEU A 26 -0.74 5.41 5.03
N LYS A 27 -1.64 5.31 4.04
CA LYS A 27 -2.01 6.44 3.17
C LYS A 27 -2.47 7.61 4.01
N LYS A 28 -3.46 7.40 4.89
CA LYS A 28 -3.99 8.43 5.78
C LYS A 28 -2.87 9.09 6.61
N TYR A 29 -2.03 8.28 7.25
CA TYR A 29 -0.89 8.79 8.02
C TYR A 29 0.03 9.66 7.17
N ILE A 30 0.38 9.24 5.95
CA ILE A 30 1.26 10.01 5.07
C ILE A 30 0.59 11.34 4.67
N PHE A 31 -0.65 11.31 4.22
CA PHE A 31 -1.36 12.52 3.76
C PHE A 31 -1.67 13.51 4.90
N GLU A 32 -1.84 13.04 6.14
CA GLU A 32 -1.97 13.91 7.31
C GLU A 32 -0.66 14.61 7.69
N ASN A 33 0.49 14.04 7.34
CA ASN A 33 1.82 14.54 7.74
C ASN A 33 2.60 15.18 6.59
N CYS A 34 2.13 15.05 5.34
CA CYS A 34 2.77 15.61 4.16
C CYS A 34 1.99 16.81 3.60
N LYS A 35 2.71 17.84 3.16
CA LYS A 35 2.11 19.05 2.57
C LYS A 35 2.09 19.02 1.05
N THR A 36 2.95 18.21 0.44
CA THR A 36 3.12 18.14 -1.02
C THR A 36 3.26 16.69 -1.48
N TYR A 37 2.94 16.42 -2.75
CA TYR A 37 3.22 15.12 -3.39
C TYR A 37 4.72 14.75 -3.34
N GLY A 38 5.62 15.74 -3.39
CA GLY A 38 7.05 15.49 -3.24
C GLY A 38 7.43 14.99 -1.83
N ASP A 39 6.71 15.39 -0.78
CA ASP A 39 6.91 14.86 0.57
C ASP A 39 6.40 13.42 0.67
N VAL A 40 5.24 13.14 0.05
CA VAL A 40 4.66 11.79 -0.04
C VAL A 40 5.63 10.83 -0.73
N GLU A 41 6.16 11.21 -1.90
CA GLU A 41 7.13 10.42 -2.67
C GLU A 41 8.40 10.12 -1.85
N LYS A 42 8.91 11.10 -1.09
CA LYS A 42 10.07 10.90 -0.20
C LYS A 42 9.78 9.88 0.89
N ILE A 43 8.63 9.97 1.56
CA ILE A 43 8.27 9.01 2.61
C ILE A 43 8.13 7.60 2.02
N LEU A 44 7.41 7.45 0.90
CA LEU A 44 7.25 6.16 0.24
C LEU A 44 8.61 5.55 -0.15
N LEU A 45 9.54 6.36 -0.66
CA LEU A 45 10.90 5.91 -0.99
C LEU A 45 11.67 5.42 0.26
N ILE A 46 11.57 6.15 1.38
CA ILE A 46 12.21 5.75 2.65
C ILE A 46 11.62 4.42 3.13
N GLN A 47 10.29 4.29 3.13
CA GLN A 47 9.63 3.06 3.57
C GLN A 47 9.95 1.87 2.66
N MET A 48 10.09 2.11 1.34
CA MET A 48 10.50 1.07 0.39
C MET A 48 11.91 0.55 0.69
N LYS A 49 12.86 1.47 0.90
CA LYS A 49 14.26 1.11 1.24
C LYS A 49 14.32 0.33 2.56
N ASP A 50 13.57 0.76 3.57
CA ASP A 50 13.46 0.03 4.83
C ASP A 50 12.85 -1.37 4.65
N GLY A 51 11.83 -1.50 3.80
CA GLY A 51 11.24 -2.78 3.43
C GLY A 51 12.27 -3.74 2.82
N HIS A 52 13.06 -3.26 1.86
CA HIS A 52 14.14 -4.06 1.26
C HIS A 52 15.24 -4.40 2.26
N TRP A 53 15.69 -3.45 3.07
CA TRP A 53 16.73 -3.65 4.08
C TRP A 53 16.35 -4.76 5.08
N ASN A 54 15.09 -4.76 5.52
CA ASN A 54 14.58 -5.73 6.48
C ASN A 54 13.98 -6.99 5.81
N ASN A 55 14.06 -7.14 4.48
CA ASN A 55 13.41 -8.20 3.70
C ASN A 55 11.91 -8.36 4.03
N ASN A 56 11.22 -7.26 4.32
CA ASN A 56 9.80 -7.25 4.69
C ASN A 56 8.93 -7.18 3.44
N LYS A 57 8.54 -8.36 2.93
CA LYS A 57 7.75 -8.51 1.70
C LYS A 57 6.38 -7.82 1.76
N LEU A 58 5.69 -7.88 2.90
CA LEU A 58 4.38 -7.26 3.04
C LEU A 58 4.49 -5.73 2.98
N LYS A 59 5.51 -5.17 3.62
CA LYS A 59 5.80 -3.73 3.56
C LYS A 59 6.12 -3.27 2.15
N ILE A 60 6.98 -4.00 1.44
CA ILE A 60 7.32 -3.70 0.04
C ILE A 60 6.05 -3.66 -0.80
N LEU A 61 5.23 -4.71 -0.74
CA LEU A 61 3.98 -4.81 -1.50
C LEU A 61 3.03 -3.62 -1.23
N ILE A 62 2.77 -3.31 0.05
CA ILE A 62 1.88 -2.20 0.43
C ILE A 62 2.42 -0.86 -0.11
N VAL A 63 3.73 -0.61 0.00
CA VAL A 63 4.34 0.64 -0.45
C VAL A 63 4.35 0.74 -1.99
N GLU A 64 4.55 -0.36 -2.71
CA GLU A 64 4.47 -0.42 -4.18
C GLU A 64 3.07 -0.05 -4.67
N GLU A 65 2.04 -0.73 -4.14
CA GLU A 65 0.64 -0.48 -4.50
C GLU A 65 0.23 0.97 -4.20
N LEU A 66 0.64 1.49 -3.04
CA LEU A 66 0.34 2.86 -2.65
C LEU A 66 1.04 3.88 -3.54
N LYS A 67 2.28 3.61 -3.97
CA LYS A 67 3.01 4.48 -4.89
C LYS A 67 2.30 4.59 -6.24
N GLU A 68 1.83 3.48 -6.80
CA GLU A 68 1.04 3.51 -8.04
C GLU A 68 -0.27 4.28 -7.87
N GLU A 69 -0.94 4.13 -6.73
CA GLU A 69 -2.18 4.84 -6.42
C GLU A 69 -1.97 6.35 -6.36
N VAL A 70 -0.93 6.80 -5.64
CA VAL A 70 -0.58 8.23 -5.53
C VAL A 70 -0.21 8.82 -6.90
N GLU A 71 0.54 8.09 -7.74
CA GLU A 71 0.85 8.54 -9.11
C GLU A 71 -0.41 8.68 -9.97
N ARG A 72 -1.35 7.75 -9.87
CA ARG A 72 -2.65 7.86 -10.57
C ARG A 72 -3.43 9.10 -10.11
N GLU A 73 -3.48 9.35 -8.81
CA GLU A 73 -4.17 10.53 -8.25
C GLU A 73 -3.54 11.84 -8.71
N LYS A 74 -2.21 11.93 -8.66
CA LYS A 74 -1.44 13.08 -9.13
C LYS A 74 -1.71 13.36 -10.62
N ASN A 75 -1.70 12.32 -11.45
CA ASN A 75 -1.96 12.44 -12.88
C ASN A 75 -3.41 12.89 -13.14
N ASN A 76 -4.39 12.36 -12.39
CA ASN A 76 -5.79 12.78 -12.52
C ASN A 76 -6.01 14.25 -12.13
N LEU A 77 -5.29 14.76 -11.13
CA LEU A 77 -5.33 16.18 -10.74
C LEU A 77 -4.65 17.10 -11.77
N SER A 78 -3.65 16.61 -12.49
CA SER A 78 -2.96 17.41 -13.52
C SER A 78 -3.74 17.55 -14.85
N VAL A 79 -4.81 16.78 -15.02
CA VAL A 79 -5.64 16.76 -16.25
C VAL A 79 -6.91 17.62 -16.09
N GLN A 80 -7.18 18.14 -14.89
CA GLN A 80 -8.24 19.11 -14.60
C GLN A 80 -7.71 20.55 -14.69
#